data_AF-A0A1K2IT64-F1
#
_entry.id   AF-A0A1K2IT64-F1
#
_cell.length_a   1.000
_cell.length_b   1.000
_cell.length_c   1.000
_cell.angle_alpha   90.00
_cell.angle_beta   90.00
_cell.angle_gamma   90.00
#
_symmetry.space_group_name_H-M   'P 1'
#
loop_
_entity.id
_entity.type
_entity.pdbx_description
1 polymer ?
#
loop_
_entity_poly.entity_id
_entity_poly.type
_entity_poly.pdbx_seq_one_letter_code
_entity_poly.pdbx_strand_id
1 'polypeptide(L)'
;MSLLEIQTLENGAKFYRADLHIHSYGTYASYDVTDTLMTPEKIIDEAIKENISIISITDHNEIGNIQAALNYAVNKNILVIPGVELSTSQGHFLMYFESYENIRSFIGELNISVDK
;
A
#
# COMPACT_ATOMS: atom_id res chain seq x y z
N MET A 1 -35.91 15.04 18.38
CA MET A 1 -34.90 14.07 17.97
C MET A 1 -34.51 13.27 19.19
N SER A 2 -34.66 11.95 19.18
CA SER A 2 -34.29 11.07 20.29
C SER A 2 -32.76 10.87 20.35
N LEU A 3 -32.24 10.40 21.49
CA LEU A 3 -30.84 10.02 21.60
C LEU A 3 -30.46 8.95 20.56
N LEU A 4 -31.40 8.04 20.27
CA LEU A 4 -31.23 7.00 19.26
C LEU A 4 -31.08 7.59 17.86
N GLU A 5 -31.88 8.61 17.52
CA GLU A 5 -31.78 9.33 16.24
C GLU A 5 -30.46 10.10 16.13
N ILE A 6 -29.99 10.74 17.22
CA ILE A 6 -28.72 11.48 17.23
C ILE A 6 -27.52 10.54 17.03
N GLN A 7 -27.56 9.33 17.61
CA GLN A 7 -26.50 8.33 17.43
C GLN A 7 -26.41 7.77 16.01
N THR A 8 -27.45 7.94 15.18
CA THR A 8 -27.42 7.53 13.76
C THR A 8 -26.82 8.61 12.85
N LEU A 9 -26.61 9.83 13.36
CA LEU A 9 -26.02 10.93 12.59
C LEU A 9 -24.50 10.84 12.61
N GLU A 10 -23.86 11.04 11.47
CA GLU A 10 -22.40 11.15 11.42
C GLU A 10 -21.93 12.34 12.24
N ASN A 11 -20.94 12.11 13.09
CA ASN A 11 -20.28 13.12 13.93
C ASN A 11 -19.32 14.04 13.12
N GLY A 12 -19.39 14.01 11.79
CA GLY A 12 -18.64 14.86 10.86
C GLY A 12 -17.18 14.47 10.62
N ALA A 13 -16.62 13.52 11.38
CA ALA A 13 -15.24 13.06 11.21
C ALA A 13 -15.13 11.54 11.40
N LYS A 14 -14.48 10.87 10.44
CA LYS A 14 -14.25 9.43 10.48
C LYS A 14 -12.76 9.14 10.59
N PHE A 15 -12.40 8.32 11.57
CA PHE A 15 -11.04 7.85 11.75
C PHE A 15 -10.83 6.57 10.94
N TYR A 16 -9.72 6.49 10.22
CA TYR A 16 -9.27 5.31 9.50
C TYR A 16 -7.93 4.88 10.06
N ARG A 17 -7.75 3.56 10.22
CA ARG A 17 -6.42 2.98 10.46
C ARG A 17 -5.76 2.71 9.12
N ALA A 18 -4.52 3.14 9.00
CA ALA A 18 -3.74 3.02 7.78
C ALA A 18 -2.33 2.50 8.08
N ASP A 19 -1.80 1.69 7.17
CA ASP A 19 -0.39 1.32 7.14
C ASP A 19 0.17 1.62 5.74
N LEU A 20 0.97 2.67 5.65
CA LEU A 20 1.43 3.21 4.36
C LEU A 20 2.87 2.80 4.04
N HIS A 21 3.49 1.91 4.83
CA HIS A 21 4.87 1.50 4.65
C HIS A 21 5.01 -0.01 4.84
N ILE A 22 4.60 -0.77 3.82
CA ILE A 22 4.63 -2.25 3.85
C ILE A 22 5.54 -2.77 2.75
N HIS A 23 6.48 -3.64 3.10
CA HIS A 23 7.31 -4.37 2.14
C HIS A 23 6.77 -5.78 1.97
N SER A 24 6.78 -6.26 0.73
CA SER A 24 6.22 -7.54 0.33
C SER A 24 7.30 -8.50 -0.18
N TYR A 25 6.95 -9.78 -0.24
CA TYR A 25 7.82 -10.85 -0.72
C TYR A 25 7.59 -11.14 -2.20
N GLY A 26 8.66 -11.42 -2.95
CA GLY A 26 8.59 -11.84 -4.34
C GLY A 26 9.85 -11.56 -5.13
N THR A 27 9.88 -11.99 -6.40
CA THR A 27 11.01 -11.74 -7.31
C THR A 27 11.15 -10.27 -7.70
N TYR A 28 10.04 -9.54 -7.74
CA TYR A 28 9.96 -8.11 -8.10
C TYR A 28 9.33 -7.32 -6.94
N ALA A 29 9.87 -7.56 -5.75
CA ALA A 29 9.42 -6.99 -4.48
C ALA A 29 10.63 -6.52 -3.66
N SER A 30 10.43 -6.09 -2.41
CA SER A 30 11.51 -5.54 -1.62
C SER A 30 12.62 -6.57 -1.34
N TYR A 31 13.87 -6.18 -1.54
CA TYR A 31 15.03 -7.07 -1.42
C TYR A 31 15.29 -7.57 0.01
N ASP A 32 14.71 -6.91 1.02
CA ASP A 32 14.93 -7.17 2.44
C ASP A 32 13.85 -8.05 3.08
N VAL A 33 12.79 -8.38 2.33
CA VAL A 33 11.74 -9.28 2.80
C VAL A 33 12.08 -10.72 2.46
N THR A 34 12.32 -11.52 3.51
CA THR A 34 12.61 -12.95 3.38
C THR A 34 11.45 -13.86 3.78
N ASP A 35 10.41 -13.30 4.42
CA ASP A 35 9.22 -14.04 4.79
C ASP A 35 8.33 -14.31 3.57
N THR A 36 8.32 -15.57 3.13
CA THR A 36 7.51 -16.04 2.00
C THR A 36 6.00 -15.83 2.17
N LEU A 37 5.52 -15.60 3.39
CA LEU A 37 4.11 -15.33 3.68
C LEU A 37 3.70 -13.88 3.41
N MET A 38 4.64 -12.96 3.20
CA MET A 38 4.38 -11.55 2.90
C MET A 38 3.93 -11.32 1.45
N THR A 39 3.04 -12.17 0.93
CA THR A 39 2.45 -11.97 -0.41
C THR A 39 1.40 -10.85 -0.38
N PRO A 40 1.12 -10.19 -1.51
CA PRO A 40 0.10 -9.14 -1.59
C PRO A 40 -1.26 -9.57 -1.01
N GLU A 41 -1.67 -10.80 -1.28
CA GLU A 41 -2.94 -11.35 -0.82
C GLU A 41 -2.97 -11.51 0.70
N LYS A 42 -1.89 -12.05 1.28
CA LYS A 42 -1.78 -12.24 2.73
C LYS A 42 -1.71 -10.92 3.48
N ILE A 43 -0.99 -9.94 2.94
CA ILE A 43 -0.94 -8.58 3.49
C ILE A 43 -2.35 -7.98 3.53
N ILE A 44 -3.10 -8.07 2.44
CA ILE A 44 -4.47 -7.54 2.36
C ILE A 44 -5.41 -8.25 3.34
N ASP A 45 -5.38 -9.58 3.38
CA ASP A 45 -6.27 -10.34 4.27
C ASP A 45 -5.96 -10.08 5.74
N GLU A 46 -4.69 -9.95 6.11
CA GLU A 46 -4.28 -9.61 7.48
C GLU A 46 -4.64 -8.17 7.83
N ALA A 47 -4.44 -7.21 6.93
CA ALA A 47 -4.85 -5.82 7.14
C ALA A 47 -6.36 -5.69 7.40
N ILE A 48 -7.19 -6.41 6.62
CA ILE A 48 -8.64 -6.47 6.85
C ILE A 48 -8.97 -7.08 8.21
N LYS A 49 -8.35 -8.21 8.55
CA LYS A 49 -8.53 -8.90 9.85
C LYS A 49 -8.16 -7.98 11.02
N GLU A 50 -7.11 -7.18 10.86
CA GLU A 50 -6.63 -6.24 11.86
C GLU A 50 -7.38 -4.89 11.83
N ASN A 51 -8.44 -4.74 11.03
CA ASN A 51 -9.22 -3.50 10.88
C ASN A 51 -8.38 -2.30 10.41
N ILE A 52 -7.40 -2.54 9.53
CA ILE A 52 -6.67 -1.52 8.77
C ILE A 52 -7.40 -1.32 7.45
N SER A 53 -7.87 -0.10 7.20
CA SER A 53 -8.74 0.21 6.06
C SER A 53 -7.99 0.75 4.85
N ILE A 54 -6.74 1.18 5.04
CA ILE A 54 -5.93 1.78 3.98
C ILE A 54 -4.53 1.21 4.08
N ILE A 55 -3.99 0.68 2.98
CA ILE A 55 -2.62 0.20 2.93
C ILE A 55 -1.87 0.72 1.72
N SER A 56 -0.55 0.72 1.78
CA SER A 56 0.33 0.88 0.62
C SER A 56 1.45 -0.16 0.68
N ILE A 57 1.62 -0.91 -0.42
CA ILE A 57 2.85 -1.69 -0.63
C ILE A 57 3.89 -0.72 -1.19
N THR A 58 5.04 -0.63 -0.55
CA THR A 58 6.11 0.33 -0.86
C THR A 58 7.45 -0.40 -0.91
N ASP A 59 7.54 -1.40 -1.79
CA ASP A 59 8.78 -2.17 -1.96
C ASP A 59 9.96 -1.28 -2.38
N HIS A 60 11.18 -1.65 -1.97
CA HIS A 60 12.38 -0.91 -2.34
C HIS A 60 12.62 -0.94 -3.85
N ASN A 61 12.49 0.23 -4.49
CA ASN A 61 12.71 0.45 -5.93
C ASN A 61 11.90 -0.45 -6.86
N GLU A 62 10.90 -1.16 -6.34
CA GLU A 62 10.14 -2.18 -7.05
C GLU A 62 8.64 -1.90 -6.97
N ILE A 63 7.93 -2.20 -8.06
CA ILE A 63 6.49 -1.97 -8.17
C ILE A 63 5.71 -3.22 -8.61
N GLY A 64 6.39 -4.37 -8.68
CA GLY A 64 5.86 -5.59 -9.29
C GLY A 64 4.62 -6.14 -8.59
N ASN A 65 4.53 -5.98 -7.28
CA ASN A 65 3.46 -6.53 -6.46
C ASN A 65 2.22 -5.61 -6.31
N ILE A 66 2.31 -4.35 -6.75
CA ILE A 66 1.22 -3.38 -6.61
C ILE A 66 -0.02 -3.82 -7.40
N GLN A 67 0.14 -4.26 -8.66
CA GLN A 67 -0.99 -4.66 -9.48
C GLN A 67 -1.73 -5.87 -8.90
N ALA A 68 -1.00 -6.83 -8.33
CA ALA A 68 -1.58 -7.98 -7.65
C ALA A 68 -2.39 -7.55 -6.42
N ALA A 69 -1.85 -6.63 -5.61
CA ALA A 69 -2.55 -6.07 -4.46
C ALA A 69 -3.84 -5.33 -4.86
N LEU A 70 -3.77 -4.44 -5.86
CA LEU A 70 -4.93 -3.71 -6.37
C LEU A 70 -6.02 -4.66 -6.84
N ASN A 71 -5.66 -5.68 -7.63
CA ASN A 71 -6.60 -6.67 -8.16
C ASN A 71 -7.25 -7.49 -7.04
N TYR A 72 -6.47 -7.89 -6.02
CA TYR A 72 -6.97 -8.69 -4.91
C TYR A 72 -7.86 -7.88 -3.93
N ALA A 73 -7.67 -6.57 -3.87
CA ALA A 73 -8.48 -5.66 -3.06
C ALA A 73 -9.86 -5.35 -3.69
N VAL A 74 -10.07 -5.66 -4.97
CA VAL A 74 -11.35 -5.44 -5.65
C VAL A 74 -12.48 -6.12 -4.87
N ASN A 75 -13.55 -5.37 -4.60
CA ASN A 75 -14.72 -5.78 -3.80
C ASN A 75 -14.44 -6.12 -2.32
N LYS A 76 -13.27 -5.74 -1.78
CA LYS A 76 -12.96 -5.85 -0.35
C LYS A 76 -13.08 -4.49 0.34
N ASN A 77 -13.28 -4.51 1.66
CA ASN A 77 -13.38 -3.29 2.47
C ASN A 77 -11.99 -2.75 2.87
N ILE A 78 -11.14 -2.50 1.87
CA ILE A 78 -9.79 -1.95 2.04
C ILE A 78 -9.41 -1.11 0.82
N LEU A 79 -8.75 0.01 1.05
CA LEU A 79 -8.14 0.81 0.00
C LEU A 79 -6.66 0.45 -0.11
N VAL A 80 -6.21 0.09 -1.31
CA VAL A 80 -4.79 -0.05 -1.62
C VAL A 80 -4.35 1.19 -2.39
N ILE A 81 -3.39 1.92 -1.84
CA ILE A 81 -2.73 3.05 -2.48
C ILE A 81 -1.48 2.52 -3.18
N PRO A 82 -1.31 2.71 -4.50
CA PRO A 82 -0.06 2.43 -5.18
C PRO A 82 1.10 3.25 -4.57
N GLY A 83 2.17 2.58 -4.16
CA GLY A 83 3.35 3.27 -3.65
C GLY A 83 4.67 2.53 -3.90
N VAL A 84 5.77 3.21 -3.61
CA VAL A 84 7.14 2.69 -3.74
C VAL A 84 8.02 3.38 -2.71
N GLU A 85 8.98 2.65 -2.13
CA GLU A 85 10.07 3.27 -1.39
C GLU A 85 11.27 3.42 -2.33
N LEU A 86 11.54 4.65 -2.76
CA LEU A 86 12.69 4.92 -3.62
C LEU A 86 13.95 5.20 -2.80
N SER A 87 15.02 4.51 -3.14
CA SER A 87 16.34 4.72 -2.54
C SER A 87 17.12 5.81 -3.26
N THR A 88 17.85 6.60 -2.49
CA THR A 88 18.83 7.56 -2.99
C THR A 88 20.11 7.47 -2.16
N SER A 89 21.18 8.09 -2.65
CA SER A 89 22.44 8.21 -1.89
C SER A 89 22.30 8.90 -0.52
N GLN A 90 21.19 9.59 -0.25
CA GLN A 90 20.94 10.34 0.98
C GLN A 90 19.80 9.74 1.84
N GLY A 91 19.33 8.54 1.51
CA GLY A 91 18.22 7.89 2.19
C GLY A 91 17.03 7.62 1.27
N HIS A 92 15.88 7.30 1.86
CA HIS A 92 14.72 6.81 1.12
C HIS A 92 13.53 7.76 1.20
N PHE A 93 12.64 7.67 0.19
CA PHE A 93 11.40 8.42 0.14
C PHE A 93 10.23 7.50 -0.22
N LEU A 94 9.15 7.61 0.56
CA LEU A 94 7.88 7.00 0.22
C LEU A 94 7.14 7.88 -0.77
N MET A 95 6.74 7.29 -1.88
CA MET A 95 5.96 7.95 -2.92
C MET A 95 4.65 7.20 -3.13
N TYR A 96 3.56 7.96 -3.25
CA TYR A 96 2.20 7.43 -3.42
C TYR A 96 1.58 8.03 -4.67
N PHE A 97 0.81 7.22 -5.38
CA PHE A 97 0.23 7.58 -6.67
C PHE A 97 -1.26 7.25 -6.70
N GLU A 98 -2.00 8.00 -7.51
CA GLU A 98 -3.44 7.78 -7.69
C GLU A 98 -3.76 6.46 -8.39
N SER A 99 -2.90 6.05 -9.33
CA SER A 99 -3.08 4.84 -10.14
C SER A 99 -1.78 4.07 -10.36
N TYR A 100 -1.91 2.79 -10.72
CA TYR A 100 -0.77 1.97 -11.11
C TYR A 100 -0.06 2.52 -12.36
N GLU A 101 -0.82 3.10 -13.29
CA GLU A 101 -0.31 3.71 -14.50
C GLU A 101 0.57 4.92 -14.22
N ASN A 102 0.22 5.75 -13.23
CA ASN A 102 1.02 6.91 -12.87
C ASN A 102 2.37 6.49 -12.27
N ILE A 103 2.39 5.55 -11.33
CA ILE A 103 3.64 5.07 -10.75
C ILE A 103 4.50 4.34 -11.78
N ARG A 104 3.90 3.51 -12.63
CA ARG A 104 4.63 2.81 -13.70
C ARG A 104 5.26 3.79 -14.69
N SER A 105 4.54 4.84 -15.07
CA SER A 105 5.08 5.88 -15.97
C SER A 105 6.23 6.62 -15.30
N PHE A 106 6.06 7.03 -14.04
CA PHE A 106 7.09 7.71 -13.28
C PHE A 106 8.37 6.88 -13.12
N ILE A 107 8.27 5.62 -12.70
CA ILE A 107 9.42 4.72 -12.56
C ILE A 107 10.12 4.50 -13.91
N GLY A 108 9.36 4.41 -15.01
CA GLY A 108 9.91 4.24 -16.36
C GLY A 108 10.76 5.43 -16.85
N GLU A 109 10.60 6.61 -16.26
CA GLU A 109 11.39 7.81 -16.56
C GLU A 109 12.67 7.91 -15.70
N LEU A 110 12.80 7.08 -14.66
CA LEU A 110 13.92 7.12 -13.73
C LEU A 110 15.06 6.20 -14.16
N ASN A 111 16.29 6.69 -13.99
CA ASN A 111 17.48 5.84 -13.94
C ASN A 111 17.75 5.46 -12.49
N ILE A 112 17.19 4.35 -12.05
CA ILE A 112 17.37 3.83 -10.70
C ILE A 112 18.71 3.07 -10.66
N SER A 113 19.59 3.43 -9.71
CA SER A 113 20.82 2.67 -9.50
C SER A 113 20.49 1.26 -9.02
N VAL A 114 21.27 0.27 -9.46
CA VAL A 114 21.16 -1.11 -8.95
C VAL A 114 21.59 -1.20 -7.48
N ASP A 115 22.27 -0.17 -6.99
CA ASP A 115 22.68 -0.05 -5.60
C ASP A 115 21.47 0.31 -4.73
N LYS A 116 21.37 -0.44 -3.62
CA LYS A 116 20.28 -0.42 -2.63
C LYS A 116 20.03 0.95 -2.01
#